data_AF-A0A1Y4SZF6-F1
#
_entry.id   AF-A0A1Y4SZF6-F1
#
_cell.length_a   1.000
_cell.length_b   1.000
_cell.length_c   1.000
_cell.angle_alpha   90.00
_cell.angle_beta   90.00
_cell.angle_gamma   90.00
#
_symmetry.space_group_name_H-M   'P 1'
#
loop_
_entity.id
_entity.type
_entity.pdbx_description
1 polymer ?
#
loop_
_entity_poly.entity_id
_entity_poly.type
_entity_poly.pdbx_seq_one_letter_code
_entity_poly.pdbx_strand_id
1 'polypeptide(L)'
;MKIRLKILFIIVEILLFASFFLTWFGDGDMVVLRGVDFDVFMGWLIFFYIGTWFSLFSTSKKIHVTSLIASICVFLLEIYQFLTWHYLTITGYISLAFSFDMTSLGFYLSLFICCINIVCKIIGMKLCTHSIIEKK
;
A
#
# COMPACT_ATOMS: atom_id res chain seq x y z
N MET A 1 -23.08 -2.78 -0.64
CA MET A 1 -22.03 -3.74 -1.04
C MET A 1 -22.34 -5.13 -0.49
N LYS A 2 -22.27 -6.19 -1.30
CA LYS A 2 -22.55 -7.57 -0.87
C LYS A 2 -21.55 -8.04 0.21
N ILE A 3 -21.99 -8.87 1.16
CA ILE A 3 -21.19 -9.31 2.32
C ILE A 3 -19.85 -9.98 1.90
N ARG A 4 -19.89 -10.79 0.83
CA ARG A 4 -18.70 -11.50 0.29
C ARG A 4 -17.62 -10.54 -0.19
N LEU A 5 -18.00 -9.41 -0.77
CA LEU A 5 -17.05 -8.41 -1.27
C LEU A 5 -16.43 -7.59 -0.12
N LYS A 6 -17.20 -7.34 0.94
CA LYS A 6 -16.67 -6.72 2.17
C LYS A 6 -15.58 -7.60 2.80
N ILE A 7 -15.83 -8.90 2.87
CA ILE A 7 -14.85 -9.87 3.40
C ILE A 7 -13.57 -9.87 2.55
N LEU A 8 -13.70 -9.89 1.22
CA LEU A 8 -12.55 -9.81 0.31
C LEU A 8 -11.70 -8.56 0.59
N PHE A 9 -12.34 -7.39 0.71
CA PHE A 9 -11.62 -6.14 0.95
C PHE A 9 -10.92 -6.13 2.31
N ILE A 10 -11.55 -6.67 3.35
CA ILE A 10 -10.92 -6.81 4.68
C ILE A 10 -9.68 -7.71 4.59
N ILE A 11 -9.76 -8.84 3.89
CA ILE A 11 -8.62 -9.74 3.69
C ILE A 11 -7.47 -9.01 2.98
N VAL A 12 -7.77 -8.25 1.93
CA VAL A 12 -6.76 -7.48 1.20
C VAL A 12 -6.12 -6.40 2.06
N GLU A 13 -6.87 -5.70 2.92
CA GLU A 13 -6.31 -4.73 3.88
C GLU A 13 -5.39 -5.41 4.89
N ILE A 14 -5.79 -6.55 5.45
CA ILE A 14 -4.96 -7.30 6.41
C ILE A 14 -3.66 -7.78 5.74
N LEU A 15 -3.74 -8.27 4.51
CA LEU A 15 -2.56 -8.67 3.74
C LEU A 15 -1.65 -7.49 3.43
N LEU A 16 -2.23 -6.33 3.10
CA LEU A 16 -1.47 -5.09 2.89
C LEU A 16 -0.74 -4.69 4.16
N PHE A 17 -1.41 -4.73 5.31
CA PHE A 17 -0.76 -4.46 6.59
C PHE A 17 0.35 -5.45 6.92
N ALA A 18 0.11 -6.75 6.70
CA ALA A 18 1.10 -7.80 6.93
C ALA A 18 2.34 -7.66 6.04
N SER A 19 2.17 -7.18 4.80
CA SER A 19 3.27 -7.06 3.84
C SER A 19 4.37 -6.08 4.26
N PHE A 20 4.05 -5.08 5.09
CA PHE A 20 5.03 -4.17 5.68
C PHE A 20 6.01 -4.83 6.65
N PHE A 21 5.66 -5.99 7.22
CA PHE A 21 6.53 -6.73 8.13
C PHE A 21 7.38 -7.77 7.40
N LEU A 22 7.21 -7.93 6.09
CA LEU A 22 8.07 -8.80 5.30
C LEU A 22 9.47 -8.20 5.23
N THR A 23 10.47 -9.06 5.08
CA THR A 23 11.80 -8.61 4.72
C THR A 23 11.76 -8.09 3.29
N TRP A 24 12.19 -6.85 3.07
CA TRP A 24 12.18 -6.22 1.74
C TRP A 24 13.56 -6.22 1.06
N PHE A 25 14.62 -6.38 1.86
CA PHE A 25 16.01 -6.21 1.45
C PHE A 25 16.80 -7.50 1.72
N GLY A 26 17.67 -7.88 0.80
CA GLY A 26 18.59 -9.01 1.00
C GLY A 26 19.73 -8.63 1.95
N ASP A 27 19.88 -9.42 3.03
CA ASP A 27 20.98 -9.49 4.02
C ASP A 27 21.59 -8.19 4.59
N GLY A 28 21.03 -7.02 4.26
CA GLY A 28 21.41 -5.74 4.83
C GLY A 28 20.67 -5.51 6.15
N ASP A 29 21.43 -5.27 7.22
CA ASP A 29 20.91 -4.97 8.54
C ASP A 29 19.74 -3.97 8.47
N MET A 30 18.60 -4.35 9.05
CA MET A 30 17.37 -3.55 9.15
C MET A 30 17.55 -2.16 9.78
N VAL A 31 18.77 -1.84 10.23
CA VAL A 31 19.17 -0.61 10.91
C VAL A 31 19.66 0.46 9.93
N VAL A 32 20.36 0.09 8.84
CA VAL A 32 21.01 1.05 7.92
C VAL A 32 20.00 1.74 6.97
N LEU A 33 18.84 1.13 6.84
CA LEU A 33 17.72 1.53 6.00
C LEU A 33 16.72 2.49 6.66
N ARG A 34 16.83 2.67 7.98
CA ARG A 34 15.97 3.54 8.81
C ARG A 34 16.41 5.00 8.77
N GLY A 35 16.94 5.46 7.63
CA GLY A 35 17.41 6.85 7.45
C GLY A 35 16.29 7.89 7.38
N VAL A 36 15.03 7.45 7.24
CA VAL A 36 13.84 8.26 7.56
C VAL A 36 13.42 7.88 8.96
N ASP A 37 13.30 8.86 9.87
CA ASP A 37 12.83 8.69 11.25
C ASP A 37 11.72 7.63 11.31
N PHE A 38 12.07 6.45 11.83
CA PHE A 38 11.18 5.28 11.85
C PHE A 38 9.81 5.63 12.45
N ASP A 39 9.81 6.51 13.45
CA ASP A 39 8.61 7.00 14.11
C ASP A 39 7.73 7.86 13.20
N VAL A 40 8.34 8.72 12.38
CA VAL A 40 7.63 9.53 11.39
C VAL A 40 7.02 8.61 10.33
N PHE A 41 7.80 7.66 9.82
CA PHE A 41 7.32 6.69 8.83
C PHE A 41 6.15 5.85 9.36
N MET A 42 6.27 5.27 10.55
CA MET A 42 5.21 4.48 11.17
C MET A 42 3.96 5.34 11.40
N GLY A 43 4.13 6.61 11.78
CA GLY A 43 3.04 7.58 11.87
C GLY A 43 2.29 7.73 10.54
N TRP A 44 3.00 8.02 9.45
CA TRP A 44 2.39 8.17 8.11
C TRP A 44 1.70 6.89 7.64
N LEU A 45 2.31 5.73 7.86
CA LEU A 45 1.76 4.44 7.49
C LEU A 45 0.43 4.17 8.20
N ILE A 46 0.37 4.44 9.51
CA ILE A 46 -0.87 4.34 10.30
C ILE A 46 -1.93 5.30 9.76
N PHE A 47 -1.58 6.56 9.48
CA PHE A 47 -2.53 7.55 8.94
C PHE A 47 -3.12 7.12 7.58
N PHE A 48 -2.28 6.65 6.67
CA PHE A 48 -2.73 6.19 5.36
C PHE A 48 -3.59 4.94 5.48
N TYR A 49 -3.23 4.01 6.37
CA TYR A 49 -3.98 2.78 6.61
C TYR A 49 -5.36 3.07 7.24
N ILE A 50 -5.44 3.96 8.23
CA ILE A 50 -6.75 4.42 8.73
C ILE A 50 -7.58 5.01 7.57
N GLY A 51 -6.94 5.76 6.66
CA GLY A 51 -7.53 6.27 5.43
C GLY A 51 -8.06 5.20 4.46
N THR A 52 -7.39 4.05 4.33
CA THR A 52 -7.85 2.96 3.45
C THR A 52 -9.10 2.26 4.01
N TRP A 53 -9.25 2.19 5.34
CA TRP A 53 -10.37 1.49 6.00
C TRP A 53 -11.70 2.23 5.92
N PHE A 54 -11.72 3.56 5.82
CA PHE A 54 -12.96 4.33 5.80
C PHE A 54 -13.91 3.94 4.64
N SER A 55 -13.39 3.46 3.51
CA SER A 55 -14.24 2.99 2.39
C SER A 55 -15.00 1.70 2.67
N LEU A 56 -14.62 0.91 3.69
CA LEU A 56 -15.32 -0.32 4.05
C LEU A 56 -16.66 -0.04 4.74
N PHE A 57 -16.75 1.07 5.47
CA PHE A 57 -17.87 1.42 6.33
C PHE A 57 -18.76 2.53 5.79
N SER A 58 -18.33 3.23 4.74
CA SER A 58 -19.08 4.32 4.13
C SER A 58 -19.63 3.98 2.75
N THR A 59 -20.78 4.54 2.41
CA THR A 59 -21.33 4.57 1.05
C THR A 59 -21.05 5.88 0.32
N SER A 60 -20.39 6.84 0.97
CA SER A 60 -20.12 8.14 0.40
C SER A 60 -19.06 8.05 -0.71
N LYS A 61 -19.40 8.57 -1.89
CA LYS A 61 -18.45 8.66 -3.02
C LYS A 61 -17.16 9.39 -2.63
N LYS A 62 -17.25 10.45 -1.81
CA LYS A 62 -16.07 11.21 -1.34
C LYS A 62 -15.11 10.33 -0.55
N ILE A 63 -15.65 9.50 0.35
CA ILE A 63 -14.84 8.61 1.20
C ILE A 63 -14.16 7.52 0.36
N HIS A 64 -14.83 6.98 -0.67
CA HIS A 64 -14.19 6.04 -1.60
C HIS A 64 -13.05 6.68 -2.39
N VAL A 65 -13.19 7.94 -2.82
CA VAL A 65 -12.11 8.67 -3.52
C VAL A 65 -10.93 8.92 -2.59
N THR A 66 -11.17 9.38 -1.36
CA THR A 66 -10.10 9.57 -0.36
C THR A 66 -9.36 8.26 -0.06
N SER A 67 -10.10 7.16 0.06
CA SER A 67 -9.51 5.84 0.30
C SER A 67 -8.66 5.34 -0.88
N LEU A 68 -9.08 5.61 -2.12
CA LEU A 68 -8.29 5.32 -3.32
C LEU A 68 -7.00 6.15 -3.35
N ILE A 69 -7.09 7.45 -3.05
CA ILE A 69 -5.92 8.34 -2.97
C ILE A 69 -4.94 7.83 -1.90
N ALA A 70 -5.43 7.47 -0.72
CA ALA A 70 -4.60 6.89 0.33
C ALA A 70 -3.88 5.61 -0.12
N SER A 71 -4.56 4.74 -0.87
CA SER A 71 -3.97 3.50 -1.39
C SER A 71 -2.88 3.77 -2.43
N ILE A 72 -3.05 4.79 -3.27
CA ILE A 72 -2.02 5.24 -4.23
C ILE A 72 -0.83 5.84 -3.48
N CYS A 73 -1.05 6.64 -2.43
CA CYS A 73 0.02 7.18 -1.60
C CYS A 73 0.85 6.07 -0.95
N VAL A 74 0.20 5.01 -0.44
CA VAL A 74 0.89 3.83 0.10
C VAL A 74 1.79 3.21 -0.96
N PHE A 75 1.27 2.95 -2.15
CA PHE A 75 2.05 2.38 -3.25
C PHE A 75 3.26 3.25 -3.64
N LEU A 76 3.09 4.57 -3.74
CA LEU A 76 4.19 5.49 -4.02
C LEU A 76 5.23 5.52 -2.89
N LEU A 77 4.80 5.37 -1.64
CA LEU A 77 5.68 5.31 -0.48
C LEU A 77 6.57 4.05 -0.53
N GLU A 78 6.02 2.90 -0.95
CA GLU A 78 6.82 1.67 -1.14
C GLU A 78 7.92 1.87 -2.20
N ILE A 79 7.58 2.50 -3.33
CA ILE A 79 8.54 2.81 -4.39
C ILE A 79 9.60 3.78 -3.89
N TYR A 80 9.19 4.82 -3.17
CA TYR A 80 10.12 5.79 -2.61
C TYR A 80 11.12 5.13 -1.63
N GLN A 81 10.65 4.22 -0.78
CA GLN A 81 11.52 3.48 0.13
C GLN A 81 12.51 2.59 -0.60
N PHE A 82 12.06 1.89 -1.64
CA PHE A 82 12.92 1.06 -2.47
C PHE A 82 14.03 1.88 -3.15
N LEU A 83 13.70 3.05 -3.71
CA LEU A 83 14.68 3.93 -4.33
C LEU A 83 15.64 4.54 -3.30
N THR A 84 15.13 4.93 -2.14
CA THR A 84 15.93 5.50 -1.04
C THR A 84 16.91 4.48 -0.49
N TRP A 85 16.47 3.24 -0.30
CA TRP A 85 17.34 2.13 0.06
C TRP A 85 18.48 1.94 -0.93
N HIS A 86 18.12 1.81 -2.20
CA HIS A 86 19.10 1.57 -3.25
C HIS A 86 20.16 2.67 -3.28
N TYR A 87 19.73 3.92 -3.15
CA TYR A 87 20.62 5.06 -3.09
C TYR A 87 21.56 5.01 -1.87
N LEU A 88 21.01 4.78 -0.66
CA LEU A 88 21.76 4.86 0.60
C LEU A 88 22.68 3.67 0.85
N THR A 89 22.30 2.45 0.44
CA THR A 89 22.94 1.22 0.91
C THR A 89 23.80 0.54 -0.17
N ILE A 90 23.49 0.74 -1.45
CA ILE A 90 24.06 -0.10 -2.52
C ILE A 90 25.11 0.64 -3.37
N THR A 91 24.87 1.87 -3.82
CA THR A 91 25.71 2.45 -4.89
C THR A 91 25.96 3.96 -4.81
N GLY A 92 25.15 4.75 -4.09
CA GLY A 92 25.20 6.21 -4.19
C GLY A 92 24.69 6.77 -5.54
N TYR A 93 24.14 5.91 -6.40
CA TYR A 93 23.47 6.24 -7.66
C TYR A 93 22.29 5.28 -7.90
N ILE A 94 21.28 5.63 -8.69
CA ILE A 94 20.13 4.75 -8.93
C ILE A 94 20.43 3.80 -10.09
N SER A 95 20.60 2.51 -9.81
CA SER A 95 20.81 1.42 -10.77
C SER A 95 19.75 0.34 -10.55
N LEU A 96 18.62 0.49 -11.24
CA LEU A 96 17.43 -0.34 -11.08
C LEU A 96 17.68 -1.84 -11.30
N ALA A 97 18.52 -2.20 -12.27
CA ALA A 97 18.83 -3.60 -12.56
C ALA A 97 19.46 -4.30 -11.34
N PHE A 98 20.43 -3.65 -10.72
CA PHE A 98 21.08 -4.17 -9.52
C PHE A 98 20.16 -4.11 -8.30
N SER A 99 19.31 -3.08 -8.19
CA SER A 99 18.31 -2.98 -7.12
C SER A 99 17.37 -4.19 -7.12
N PHE A 100 16.90 -4.61 -8.29
CA PHE A 100 15.98 -5.73 -8.43
C PHE A 100 16.65 -7.08 -8.14
N ASP A 101 17.91 -7.26 -8.53
CA ASP A 101 18.66 -8.48 -8.19
C ASP A 101 18.89 -8.63 -6.68
N MET A 102 18.93 -7.51 -5.93
CA MET A 102 19.17 -7.49 -4.49
C MET A 102 17.89 -7.44 -3.64
N THR A 103 16.71 -7.29 -4.26
CA THR A 103 15.44 -7.31 -3.54
C THR A 103 14.99 -8.71 -3.17
N SER A 104 14.37 -8.83 -2.01
CA SER A 104 13.74 -10.08 -1.58
C SER A 104 12.37 -10.28 -2.24
N LEU A 105 11.86 -11.51 -2.16
CA LEU A 105 10.49 -11.84 -2.55
C LEU A 105 9.42 -10.97 -1.84
N GLY A 106 9.71 -10.52 -0.61
CA GLY A 106 8.80 -9.73 0.20
C GLY A 106 8.44 -8.39 -0.44
N PHE A 107 9.41 -7.71 -1.06
CA PHE A 107 9.19 -6.45 -1.77
C PHE A 107 8.19 -6.62 -2.93
N TYR A 108 8.39 -7.64 -3.77
CA TYR A 108 7.48 -7.93 -4.89
C TYR A 108 6.08 -8.29 -4.40
N LEU A 109 5.97 -9.03 -3.29
CA LEU A 109 4.69 -9.38 -2.70
C LEU A 109 3.95 -8.13 -2.18
N SER A 110 4.67 -7.20 -1.53
CA SER A 110 4.11 -5.94 -1.03
C SER A 110 3.54 -5.09 -2.17
N LEU A 111 4.34 -4.87 -3.22
CA LEU A 111 3.90 -4.15 -4.42
C LEU A 111 2.68 -4.79 -5.07
N PHE A 112 2.66 -6.12 -5.16
CA PHE A 112 1.54 -6.86 -5.74
C PHE A 112 0.27 -6.67 -4.91
N ILE A 113 0.36 -6.75 -3.58
CA ILE A 113 -0.78 -6.53 -2.68
C ILE A 113 -1.28 -5.08 -2.76
N CYS A 114 -0.38 -4.09 -2.85
CA CYS A 114 -0.73 -2.69 -3.10
C CYS A 114 -1.54 -2.54 -4.40
N CYS A 115 -1.10 -3.17 -5.49
CA CYS A 115 -1.82 -3.15 -6.77
C CYS A 115 -3.22 -3.76 -6.63
N ILE A 116 -3.34 -4.91 -5.96
CA ILE A 116 -4.64 -5.55 -5.68
C ILE A 116 -5.54 -4.62 -4.86
N ASN A 117 -5.00 -3.94 -3.85
CA ASN A 117 -5.77 -3.03 -3.02
C ASN A 117 -6.36 -1.88 -3.86
N ILE A 118 -5.54 -1.23 -4.70
CA ILE A 118 -5.99 -0.16 -5.61
C ILE A 118 -7.12 -0.65 -6.52
N VAL A 119 -6.95 -1.83 -7.14
CA VAL A 119 -7.99 -2.43 -8.00
C VAL A 119 -9.28 -2.68 -7.21
N CYS A 120 -9.17 -3.21 -5.99
CA CYS A 120 -10.31 -3.40 -5.09
C CYS A 120 -11.03 -2.07 -4.80
N LYS A 121 -10.30 -0.98 -4.50
CA LYS A 121 -10.90 0.33 -4.27
C LYS A 121 -11.62 0.88 -5.50
N ILE A 122 -11.06 0.70 -6.70
CA ILE A 122 -11.70 1.10 -7.96
C ILE A 122 -13.01 0.33 -8.18
N ILE A 123 -13.00 -0.99 -7.96
CA ILE A 123 -14.20 -1.84 -8.05
C ILE A 123 -15.24 -1.41 -7.01
N GLY A 124 -14.82 -1.17 -5.77
CA GLY A 124 -15.67 -0.70 -4.68
C GLY A 124 -16.34 0.64 -5.01
N MET A 125 -15.59 1.59 -5.57
CA MET A 125 -16.11 2.89 -6.00
C MET A 125 -17.17 2.75 -7.11
N LYS A 126 -16.94 1.90 -8.12
CA LYS A 126 -17.91 1.65 -9.20
C LYS A 126 -19.22 1.06 -8.64
N LEU A 127 -19.12 0.06 -7.78
CA LEU A 127 -20.28 -0.60 -7.17
C LEU A 127 -21.08 0.35 -6.26
N CYS A 128 -20.41 1.23 -5.53
CA CYS A 128 -21.10 2.20 -4.68
C CYS A 128 -21.83 3.26 -5.52
N THR A 129 -21.21 3.70 -6.63
CA THR A 129 -21.84 4.65 -7.57
C THR A 129 -23.10 4.07 -8.21
N HIS A 130 -23.07 2.79 -8.63
CA HIS A 130 -24.24 2.10 -9.19
C HIS A 130 -25.40 2.00 -8.17
N SER A 131 -25.09 1.70 -6.91
CA SER A 131 -26.10 1.58 -5.84
C SER A 131 -26.77 2.91 -5.46
N ILE A 132 -26.15 4.05 -5.75
CA ILE A 132 -26.73 5.37 -5.54
C ILE A 132 -27.67 5.74 -6.69
N ILE A 133 -27.33 5.32 -7.92
CA ILE A 133 -28.14 5.58 -9.11
C ILE A 133 -29.45 4.77 -9.07
N GLU A 134 -29.42 3.51 -8.63
CA GLU A 134 -30.63 2.67 -8.52
C GLU A 134 -31.61 3.09 -7.40
N LYS A 135 -31.16 3.93 -6.45
CA LYS A 135 -31.97 4.39 -5.31
C LYS A 135 -32.64 5.74 -5.55
N LYS A 136 -32.43 6.36 -6.71
CA LYS A 136 -32.92 7.70 -7.05
C LYS A 136 -33.94 7.61 -8.17
#